data_AF-A0A815TUE9-F1
#
_entry.id   AF-A0A815TUE9-F1
#
_cell.length_a   1.000
_cell.length_b   1.000
_cell.length_c   1.000
_cell.angle_alpha   90.00
_cell.angle_beta   90.00
_cell.angle_gamma   90.00
#
_symmetry.space_group_name_H-M   'P 1'
#
loop_
_entity.id
_entity.type
_entity.pdbx_description
1 polymer ?
#
loop_
_entity_poly.entity_id
_entity_poly.type
_entity_poly.pdbx_seq_one_letter_code
_entity_poly.pdbx_strand_id
1 'polypeptide(L)'
;LPYIERSFIYLPFEHSENLEDQNKAVNYMEQLYEDAKNDPSSNENVCNFVKQFVQASKQHREIIKQFGRFPHRNVILKRPPLESEEIYLRDGGERFGQ
;
A
#
# COMPACT_ATOMS: atom_id res chain seq x y z
N LEU A 1 -9.01 16.54 9.69
CA LEU A 1 -9.67 15.56 8.78
C LEU A 1 -9.95 14.31 9.57
N PRO A 2 -11.11 13.65 9.39
CA PRO A 2 -11.35 12.36 10.01
C PRO A 2 -10.36 11.30 9.48
N TYR A 3 -10.22 10.20 10.22
CA TYR A 3 -9.14 9.23 10.01
C TYR A 3 -9.20 8.58 8.63
N ILE A 4 -10.40 8.26 8.14
CA ILE A 4 -10.58 7.64 6.82
C ILE A 4 -10.04 8.55 5.72
N GLU A 5 -10.38 9.84 5.76
CA GLU A 5 -9.96 10.84 4.79
C GLU A 5 -8.45 11.09 4.85
N ARG A 6 -7.86 11.02 6.05
CA ARG A 6 -6.39 11.12 6.23
C ARG A 6 -5.66 9.98 5.53
N SER A 7 -6.22 8.77 5.49
CA SER A 7 -5.61 7.64 4.78
C SER A 7 -5.34 7.96 3.30
N PHE A 8 -6.24 8.69 2.64
CA PHE A 8 -6.08 9.05 1.21
C PHE A 8 -4.90 10.00 0.96
N ILE A 9 -4.46 10.77 1.95
CA ILE A 9 -3.28 11.64 1.84
C ILE A 9 -2.00 10.80 1.70
N TYR A 10 -1.98 9.58 2.24
CA TYR A 10 -0.79 8.73 2.23
C TYR A 10 -0.74 7.76 1.05
N LEU A 11 -1.86 7.55 0.34
CA LEU A 11 -1.91 6.69 -0.84
C LEU A 11 -0.91 7.05 -1.95
N PRO A 12 -0.56 8.33 -2.23
CA PRO A 12 0.49 8.63 -3.19
C PRO A 12 1.85 8.00 -2.85
N PHE A 13 2.20 7.87 -1.56
CA PHE A 13 3.41 7.16 -1.14
C PHE A 13 3.28 5.65 -1.38
N GLU A 14 2.13 5.06 -1.07
CA GLU A 14 1.82 3.64 -1.32
C GLU A 14 1.83 3.29 -2.82
N HIS A 15 1.46 4.22 -3.69
CA HIS A 15 1.44 4.01 -5.14
C HIS A 15 2.76 4.35 -5.84
N SER A 16 3.75 4.87 -5.11
CA SER A 16 5.10 5.19 -5.60
C SER A 16 5.94 3.91 -5.80
N GLU A 17 6.66 3.80 -6.92
CA GLU A 17 7.64 2.72 -7.13
C GLU A 17 9.01 3.09 -6.53
N ASN A 18 9.01 3.58 -5.30
CA ASN A 18 10.21 3.95 -4.54
C ASN A 18 10.14 3.34 -3.13
N LEU A 19 11.16 2.57 -2.74
CA LEU A 19 11.16 1.86 -1.45
C LEU A 19 11.07 2.79 -0.23
N GLU A 20 11.67 3.97 -0.30
CA GLU A 20 11.63 4.93 0.81
C GLU A 20 10.23 5.54 0.97
N ASP A 21 9.54 5.82 -0.14
CA ASP A 21 8.13 6.23 -0.09
C ASP A 21 7.24 5.11 0.47
N GLN A 22 7.51 3.85 0.11
CA GLN A 22 6.80 2.71 0.68
C GLN A 22 7.02 2.57 2.19
N ASN A 23 8.24 2.81 2.68
CA ASN A 23 8.51 2.84 4.12
C ASN A 23 7.71 3.95 4.82
N LYS A 24 7.62 5.14 4.19
CA LYS A 24 6.80 6.25 4.71
C LYS A 24 5.32 5.90 4.72
N ALA A 25 4.79 5.30 3.65
CA ALA A 25 3.39 4.89 3.56
C ALA A 25 3.00 3.98 4.73
N VAL A 26 3.80 2.93 4.97
CA VAL A 26 3.58 2.01 6.10
C VAL A 26 3.63 2.73 7.43
N ASN A 27 4.67 3.55 7.67
CA ASN A 27 4.82 4.28 8.93
C ASN A 27 3.63 5.22 9.19
N TYR A 28 3.25 6.03 8.20
CA TYR A 28 2.14 6.97 8.34
C TYR A 28 0.79 6.28 8.56
N MET A 29 0.53 5.16 7.87
CA MET A 29 -0.70 4.39 8.08
C MET A 29 -0.72 3.72 9.46
N GLU A 30 0.40 3.15 9.91
CA GLU A 30 0.52 2.54 11.25
C GLU A 30 0.30 3.59 12.35
N GLN A 31 0.94 4.76 12.21
CA GLN A 31 0.72 5.87 13.14
C GLN A 31 -0.74 6.33 13.14
N LEU A 32 -1.35 6.45 11.96
CA LEU A 32 -2.75 6.85 11.83
C LEU A 32 -3.71 5.85 12.50
N TYR A 33 -3.42 4.55 12.40
CA TYR A 33 -4.18 3.50 13.07
C TYR A 33 -4.05 3.58 14.60
N GLU A 34 -2.86 3.82 15.12
CA GLU A 34 -2.65 4.00 16.56
C GLU A 34 -3.31 5.29 17.07
N ASP A 35 -3.23 6.39 16.32
CA ASP A 35 -3.98 7.61 16.63
C ASP A 35 -5.50 7.33 16.68
N ALA A 36 -6.04 6.58 15.71
CA ALA A 36 -7.45 6.25 15.65
C ALA A 36 -7.90 5.34 16.80
N LYS A 37 -7.04 4.42 17.27
CA LYS A 37 -7.33 3.56 18.43
C LYS A 37 -7.36 4.32 19.74
N ASN A 38 -6.51 5.33 19.87
CA ASN A 38 -6.34 6.08 21.11
C ASN A 38 -7.27 7.30 21.21
N ASP A 39 -7.98 7.65 20.13
CA ASP A 39 -8.96 8.73 20.11
C ASP A 39 -10.34 8.25 20.61
N PRO A 40 -10.84 8.78 21.75
CA PRO A 40 -12.17 8.42 22.27
C PRO A 40 -13.34 8.78 21.35
N SER A 41 -13.13 9.65 20.37
CA SER A 41 -14.14 10.02 19.35
C SER A 41 -14.17 9.07 18.16
N SER A 42 -13.17 8.20 18.03
CA SER A 42 -13.12 7.14 17.03
C SER A 42 -13.94 5.93 17.47
N ASN A 43 -14.29 5.07 16.50
CA ASN A 43 -15.02 3.84 16.75
C ASN A 43 -14.38 2.66 16.03
N GLU A 44 -14.81 1.45 16.39
CA GLU A 44 -14.26 0.20 15.87
C GLU A 44 -14.31 0.11 14.34
N ASN A 45 -15.38 0.61 13.71
CA ASN A 45 -15.49 0.59 12.24
C ASN A 45 -14.43 1.46 11.57
N VAL A 46 -14.16 2.65 12.12
CA VAL A 46 -13.10 3.54 11.64
C VAL A 46 -11.73 2.88 11.81
N CYS A 47 -11.44 2.32 13.00
CA CYS A 47 -10.19 1.62 13.27
C CYS A 47 -10.00 0.44 12.31
N ASN A 48 -11.04 -0.37 12.10
CA ASN A 48 -11.00 -1.51 11.17
C ASN A 48 -10.80 -1.07 9.72
N PHE A 49 -11.36 0.06 9.32
CA PHE A 49 -11.16 0.62 7.99
C PHE A 49 -9.70 1.08 7.80
N VAL A 50 -9.16 1.86 8.74
CA VAL A 50 -7.75 2.30 8.70
C VAL A 50 -6.79 1.11 8.74
N LYS A 51 -7.11 0.06 9.50
CA LYS A 51 -6.33 -1.18 9.55
C LYS A 51 -6.20 -1.85 8.17
N GLN A 52 -7.22 -1.77 7.31
CA GLN A 52 -7.14 -2.31 5.95
C GLN A 52 -6.10 -1.54 5.11
N PHE A 53 -6.01 -0.22 5.25
CA PHE A 53 -4.94 0.56 4.61
C PHE A 53 -3.56 0.19 5.12
N VAL A 54 -3.40 -0.05 6.43
CA VAL A 54 -2.12 -0.54 6.98
C VAL A 54 -1.70 -1.86 6.31
N GLN A 55 -2.64 -2.79 6.11
CA GLN A 55 -2.33 -4.05 5.42
C GLN A 55 -1.97 -3.81 3.95
N ALA A 56 -2.73 -2.97 3.24
CA ALA A 56 -2.47 -2.62 1.85
C ALA A 56 -1.08 -1.99 1.69
N SER A 57 -0.70 -1.01 2.52
CA SER A 57 0.63 -0.39 2.46
C SER A 57 1.76 -1.40 2.69
N LYS A 58 1.56 -2.38 3.58
CA LYS A 58 2.55 -3.45 3.80
C LYS A 58 2.69 -4.35 2.58
N GLN A 59 1.58 -4.75 1.95
CA GLN A 59 1.60 -5.56 0.72
C GLN A 59 2.28 -4.82 -0.43
N HIS A 60 1.97 -3.53 -0.64
CA HIS A 60 2.63 -2.69 -1.64
C HIS A 60 4.14 -2.61 -1.40
N ARG A 61 4.54 -2.36 -0.15
CA ARG A 61 5.95 -2.27 0.23
C ARG A 61 6.71 -3.56 -0.07
N GLU A 62 6.15 -4.73 0.23
CA GLU A 62 6.84 -6.00 -0.04
C GLU A 62 7.04 -6.25 -1.54
N ILE A 63 6.07 -5.86 -2.38
CA ILE A 63 6.21 -5.96 -3.84
C ILE A 63 7.32 -5.03 -4.34
N ILE A 64 7.35 -3.78 -3.89
CA ILE A 64 8.41 -2.83 -4.26
C ILE A 64 9.77 -3.26 -3.71
N LYS A 65 9.82 -3.83 -2.52
CA LYS A 65 11.06 -4.38 -1.96
C LYS A 65 11.57 -5.56 -2.78
N GLN A 66 10.68 -6.41 -3.29
CA GLN A 66 11.03 -7.60 -4.07
C GLN A 66 11.42 -7.27 -5.52
N PHE A 67 10.65 -6.41 -6.20
CA PHE A 67 10.78 -6.18 -7.63
C PHE A 67 11.27 -4.77 -7.99
N GLY A 68 11.35 -3.85 -7.03
CA GLY A 68 11.67 -2.44 -7.25
C GLY A 68 10.56 -1.63 -7.95
N ARG A 69 9.47 -2.28 -8.35
CA ARG A 69 8.35 -1.73 -9.12
C ARG A 69 7.12 -2.63 -8.97
N PHE A 70 5.97 -2.20 -9.48
CA PHE A 70 4.75 -3.01 -9.53
C PHE A 70 4.69 -3.82 -10.84
N PRO A 71 4.81 -5.15 -10.80
CA PRO A 71 4.82 -5.97 -12.03
C PRO A 71 3.56 -5.82 -12.88
N HIS A 72 2.38 -5.66 -12.28
CA HIS A 72 1.13 -5.49 -13.02
C HIS A 72 1.10 -4.21 -13.88
N ARG A 73 1.93 -3.20 -13.57
CA ARG A 73 2.06 -1.99 -14.38
C ARG A 73 2.97 -2.16 -15.60
N ASN A 74 3.65 -3.30 -15.76
CA ASN A 74 4.60 -3.50 -16.86
C ASN A 74 3.96 -3.34 -18.24
N VAL A 75 2.76 -3.90 -18.45
CA VAL A 75 2.05 -3.82 -19.74
C VAL A 75 1.68 -2.39 -20.09
N ILE A 76 1.06 -1.66 -19.17
CA ILE A 76 0.60 -0.28 -19.41
C ILE A 76 1.79 0.69 -19.56
N LEU A 77 2.87 0.48 -18.81
CA LEU A 77 4.10 1.28 -18.88
C LEU A 77 5.10 0.80 -19.95
N LYS A 78 4.74 -0.24 -20.74
CA LYS A 78 5.57 -0.82 -21.81
C LYS A 78 6.97 -1.26 -21.34
N ARG A 79 7.05 -1.85 -20.14
CA ARG A 79 8.30 -2.37 -19.57
C ARG A 79 8.48 -3.84 -19.93
N PRO A 80 9.69 -4.30 -20.28
CA PRO A 80 9.96 -5.73 -20.40
C PRO A 80 9.82 -6.37 -19.00
N PRO A 81 9.03 -7.45 -18.86
CA PRO A 81 8.91 -8.14 -17.60
C PRO A 81 10.16 -8.99 -17.34
N LEU A 82 10.47 -9.22 -16.06
CA LEU A 82 11.43 -10.22 -15.62
C LEU A 82 10.73 -11.58 -15.46
N GLU A 83 11.44 -12.69 -15.63
CA GLU A 83 10.88 -14.03 -15.45
C GLU A 83 10.22 -14.20 -14.06
N SER A 84 10.86 -13.70 -13.00
CA SER A 84 10.31 -13.72 -11.65
C SER A 84 9.03 -12.90 -11.50
N GLU A 85 8.90 -11.81 -12.25
CA GLU A 85 7.69 -10.98 -12.26
C GLU A 85 6.54 -11.67 -13.01
N GLU A 86 6.84 -12.38 -14.10
CA GLU A 86 5.85 -13.15 -14.85
C GLU A 86 5.34 -14.34 -14.04
N ILE A 87 6.23 -15.07 -13.38
CA ILE A 87 5.87 -16.18 -12.48
C ILE A 87 4.98 -15.63 -11.35
N TYR A 88 5.39 -14.54 -10.70
CA TYR A 88 4.59 -13.91 -9.65
C TYR A 88 3.17 -13.55 -10.12
N LEU A 89 3.04 -12.91 -11.28
CA LEU A 89 1.73 -12.52 -11.83
C LEU A 89 0.88 -13.72 -12.28
N ARG A 90 1.52 -14.78 -12.79
CA ARG A 90 0.85 -16.02 -13.19
C ARG A 90 0.30 -16.77 -11.98
N ASP A 91 1.05 -16.77 -10.88
CA ASP A 91 0.72 -17.53 -9.67
C ASP A 91 -0.26 -16.76 -8.74
N GLY A 92 -0.91 -15.71 -9.25
CA GLY A 92 -1.94 -14.95 -8.54
C GLY A 92 -1.43 -13.71 -7.81
N GLY A 93 -0.28 -13.16 -8.20
CA GLY A 93 0.26 -11.93 -7.63
C GLY A 93 -0.71 -10.74 -7.63
N GLU A 94 -0.55 -9.87 -6.64
CA GLU A 94 -1.47 -8.79 -6.29
C GLU A 94 -1.62 -7.74 -7.40
N ARG A 95 -2.85 -7.23 -7.54
CA ARG A 95 -3.23 -6.17 -8.48
C ARG A 95 -4.15 -5.20 -7.76
N PHE A 96 -3.73 -3.94 -7.61
CA PHE A 96 -4.42 -2.97 -6.75
C PHE A 96 -5.31 -1.98 -7.53
N GLY A 97 -5.71 -2.32 -8.77
CA GLY A 97 -6.54 -1.44 -9.61
C GLY A 97 -5.84 -0.13 -10.03
N GLN A 98 -4.50 -0.13 -10.01
CA GLN A 98 -3.62 1.02 -10.25
C GLN A 98 -2.72 0.81 -11.48
#